data_AF-A0A6A8GJJ3-F1
#
_entry.id   AF-A0A6A8GJJ3-F1
#
_cell.length_a   1.000
_cell.length_b   1.000
_cell.length_c   1.000
_cell.angle_alpha   90.00
_cell.angle_beta   90.00
_cell.angle_gamma   90.00
#
_symmetry.space_group_name_H-M   'P 1'
#
loop_
_entity.id
_entity.type
_entity.pdbx_description
1 polymer ?
#
loop_
_entity_poly.entity_id
_entity_poly.type
_entity_poly.pdbx_seq_one_letter_code
_entity_poly.pdbx_strand_id
1 'polypeptide(L)'
;MSVRSMVPWDARLQFRYGFYAVYAIVTVLFGLGLAQIPESVRTATLVMVLFADPGFLGFYFVGALVLFEKNEGVLHALVTSPLSARDYLVSKAVSLAFIAVLGATTIAVFVHGLDFSPVWFLLGLSLTAVLFALVGFVAVAKFDSLNAYFLTAILYTIPLSLPLLDHFGIVEHPAFYVFPTQASLVLISAAFEATATWKLAYGVGYLLVSVAVAYVAARRAFLTHIVRGTRRPTTKTRQKSGILSGRDFGPIASLAVADLRKWVRDPLLIYIGVSPFLIGLLVRVGIDPLDAAVGFVDFAAYSDELLAALMFTPAGTLGFAAGFFMLEDREQGILQALRATPLTGRGYLLYRGVVFLGLAFLSTLVMVPLVDIGTLPLVSFLAISFVASLHTAVAGLLMASLAANTVEGVAVSKLLGFLIIGPVAAIALVGEPFQFVAGVLPPFWAAKAAIAVLDGTGGEWFYLAVGLAYQAVVVGALLRVFLRRAD
;
A
#
# COMPACT_ATOMS: atom_id res chain seq x y z
N MET A 1 25.19 -5.94 -24.92
CA MET A 1 24.58 -6.53 -23.72
C MET A 1 23.15 -6.88 -24.05
N SER A 2 22.66 -8.05 -23.66
CA SER A 2 21.29 -8.51 -23.96
C SER A 2 20.43 -8.52 -22.70
N VAL A 3 19.12 -8.71 -22.85
CA VAL A 3 18.17 -9.01 -21.76
C VAL A 3 18.75 -10.00 -20.74
N ARG A 4 19.49 -11.03 -21.19
CA ARG A 4 20.09 -12.05 -20.32
C ARG A 4 21.05 -11.49 -19.29
N SER A 5 21.73 -10.38 -19.60
CA SER A 5 22.62 -9.70 -18.65
C SER A 5 21.88 -8.71 -17.74
N MET A 6 20.78 -8.10 -18.19
CA MET A 6 20.05 -7.11 -17.40
C MET A 6 19.16 -7.75 -16.34
N VAL A 7 18.51 -8.88 -16.62
CA VAL A 7 17.59 -9.53 -15.68
C VAL A 7 18.27 -9.87 -14.34
N PRO A 8 19.48 -10.47 -14.31
CA PRO A 8 20.19 -10.70 -13.05
C PRO A 8 20.58 -9.41 -12.33
N TRP A 9 20.85 -8.32 -13.06
CA TRP A 9 21.15 -7.02 -12.45
C TRP A 9 19.91 -6.40 -11.81
N ASP A 10 18.76 -6.45 -12.48
CA ASP A 10 17.48 -6.00 -11.91
C ASP A 10 17.11 -6.82 -10.67
N ALA A 11 17.31 -8.15 -10.70
CA ALA A 11 17.10 -9.01 -9.53
C ALA A 11 18.02 -8.63 -8.35
N ARG A 12 19.31 -8.36 -8.62
CA ARG A 12 20.24 -7.86 -7.58
C ARG A 12 19.81 -6.52 -7.01
N LEU A 13 19.29 -5.62 -7.84
CA LEU A 13 18.80 -4.32 -7.43
C LEU A 13 17.58 -4.45 -6.53
N GLN A 14 16.60 -5.27 -6.94
CA GLN A 14 15.42 -5.60 -6.15
C GLN A 14 15.78 -6.26 -4.81
N PHE A 15 16.79 -7.12 -4.79
CA PHE A 15 17.31 -7.71 -3.55
C PHE A 15 17.92 -6.65 -2.63
N ARG A 16 18.72 -5.73 -3.17
CA ARG A 16 19.32 -4.64 -2.40
C ARG A 16 18.28 -3.69 -1.81
N TYR A 17 17.17 -3.45 -2.52
CA TYR A 17 16.04 -2.66 -2.01
C TYR A 17 15.07 -3.46 -1.14
N GLY A 18 15.43 -4.68 -0.73
CA GLY A 18 14.65 -5.45 0.22
C GLY A 18 13.33 -6.01 -0.33
N PHE A 19 13.08 -5.94 -1.64
CA PHE A 19 11.82 -6.43 -2.22
C PHE A 19 11.62 -7.92 -1.91
N TYR A 20 12.65 -8.74 -2.10
CA TYR A 20 12.58 -10.18 -1.79
C TYR A 20 12.32 -10.47 -0.30
N ALA A 21 12.91 -9.69 0.61
CA ALA A 21 12.70 -9.87 2.05
C ALA A 21 11.26 -9.52 2.44
N VAL A 22 10.74 -8.40 1.97
CA VAL A 22 9.35 -8.00 2.18
C VAL A 22 8.40 -9.03 1.58
N TYR A 23 8.66 -9.49 0.35
CA TYR A 23 7.84 -10.50 -0.32
C TYR A 23 7.80 -11.81 0.45
N ALA A 24 8.93 -12.29 0.97
CA ALA A 24 8.96 -13.50 1.79
C ALA A 24 8.07 -13.37 3.02
N ILE A 25 8.14 -12.22 3.72
CA ILE A 25 7.30 -11.95 4.90
C ILE A 25 5.82 -11.88 4.50
N VAL A 26 5.48 -11.08 3.48
CA VAL A 26 4.10 -10.91 3.00
C VAL A 26 3.49 -12.24 2.52
N THR A 27 4.28 -13.06 1.83
CA THR A 27 3.90 -14.41 1.38
C THR A 27 3.52 -15.29 2.56
N VAL A 28 4.34 -15.31 3.61
CA VAL A 28 4.04 -16.08 4.83
C VAL A 28 2.78 -15.55 5.51
N LEU A 29 2.64 -14.23 5.63
CA LEU A 29 1.47 -13.61 6.26
C LEU A 29 0.17 -13.91 5.51
N PHE A 30 0.18 -13.82 4.17
CA PHE A 30 -0.99 -14.20 3.36
C PHE A 30 -1.29 -15.69 3.45
N GLY A 31 -0.28 -16.56 3.38
CA GLY A 31 -0.47 -17.99 3.53
C GLY A 31 -1.11 -18.36 4.87
N LEU A 32 -0.57 -17.84 5.97
CA LEU A 32 -1.11 -18.05 7.32
C LEU A 32 -2.52 -17.48 7.48
N GLY A 33 -2.78 -16.28 6.94
CA GLY A 33 -4.11 -15.67 6.98
C GLY A 33 -5.14 -16.49 6.22
N LEU A 34 -4.84 -16.90 4.98
CA LEU A 34 -5.72 -17.72 4.15
C LEU A 34 -5.98 -19.12 4.73
N ALA A 35 -5.04 -19.68 5.49
CA ALA A 35 -5.24 -20.96 6.16
C ALA A 35 -6.33 -20.90 7.25
N GLN A 36 -6.61 -19.73 7.82
CA GLN A 36 -7.69 -19.54 8.80
C GLN A 36 -9.04 -19.26 8.14
N ILE A 37 -9.05 -18.96 6.85
CA ILE A 37 -10.27 -18.63 6.10
C ILE A 37 -11.08 -19.93 5.83
N PRO A 38 -12.42 -19.91 6.01
CA PRO A 38 -13.29 -21.05 5.73
C PRO A 38 -13.12 -21.59 4.30
N GLU A 39 -13.21 -22.91 4.13
CA GLU A 39 -12.96 -23.57 2.85
C GLU A 39 -13.89 -23.10 1.72
N SER A 40 -15.14 -22.74 2.04
CA SER A 40 -16.12 -22.21 1.08
C SER A 40 -15.65 -20.94 0.37
N VAL A 41 -14.78 -20.14 1.00
CA VAL A 41 -14.43 -18.77 0.58
C VAL A 41 -12.94 -18.62 0.30
N ARG A 42 -12.15 -19.60 0.75
CA ARG A 42 -10.69 -19.63 0.68
C ARG A 42 -10.20 -19.48 -0.75
N THR A 43 -10.79 -20.20 -1.70
CA THR A 43 -10.40 -20.13 -3.12
C THR A 43 -10.68 -18.74 -3.71
N ALA A 44 -11.88 -18.19 -3.49
CA ALA A 44 -12.23 -16.86 -3.98
C ALA A 44 -11.34 -15.76 -3.40
N THR A 45 -11.02 -15.86 -2.09
CA THR A 45 -10.12 -14.94 -1.39
C THR A 45 -8.68 -15.11 -1.87
N LEU A 46 -8.24 -16.35 -2.11
CA LEU A 46 -6.93 -16.63 -2.69
C LEU A 46 -6.81 -15.99 -4.08
N VAL A 47 -7.79 -16.15 -4.97
CA VAL A 47 -7.79 -15.50 -6.30
C VAL A 47 -7.67 -13.98 -6.17
N MET A 48 -8.38 -13.35 -5.23
CA MET A 48 -8.25 -11.93 -4.95
C MET A 48 -6.83 -11.55 -4.50
N VAL A 49 -6.24 -12.31 -3.56
CA VAL A 49 -4.86 -12.09 -3.10
C VAL A 49 -3.87 -12.25 -4.26
N LEU A 50 -4.01 -13.30 -5.05
CA LEU A 50 -3.18 -13.59 -6.23
C LEU A 50 -3.32 -12.56 -7.34
N PHE A 51 -4.44 -11.86 -7.43
CA PHE A 51 -4.64 -10.74 -8.36
C PHE A 51 -4.09 -9.42 -7.79
N ALA A 52 -4.40 -9.12 -6.53
CA ALA A 52 -3.99 -7.89 -5.86
C ALA A 52 -2.48 -7.80 -5.68
N ASP A 53 -1.81 -8.92 -5.43
CA ASP A 53 -0.37 -8.95 -5.16
C ASP A 53 0.44 -8.53 -6.41
N PRO A 54 0.36 -9.18 -7.59
CA PRO A 54 1.03 -8.70 -8.81
C PRO A 54 0.47 -7.38 -9.35
N GLY A 55 -0.84 -7.14 -9.20
CA GLY A 55 -1.50 -5.94 -9.72
C GLY A 55 -1.07 -4.67 -9.01
N PHE A 56 -1.05 -4.70 -7.68
CA PHE A 56 -0.60 -3.59 -6.88
C PHE A 56 0.94 -3.54 -6.86
N LEU A 57 1.65 -4.65 -6.67
CA LEU A 57 3.11 -4.63 -6.54
C LEU A 57 3.82 -4.36 -7.87
N GLY A 58 3.43 -5.04 -8.95
CA GLY A 58 4.01 -4.82 -10.27
C GLY A 58 3.87 -3.37 -10.72
N PHE A 59 2.73 -2.75 -10.40
CA PHE A 59 2.51 -1.32 -10.62
C PHE A 59 3.44 -0.50 -9.71
N TYR A 60 3.25 -0.48 -8.39
CA TYR A 60 3.98 0.46 -7.53
C TYR A 60 5.51 0.24 -7.51
N PHE A 61 6.00 -1.00 -7.63
CA PHE A 61 7.43 -1.31 -7.59
C PHE A 61 8.15 -0.92 -8.88
N VAL A 62 7.53 -1.10 -10.06
CA VAL A 62 8.15 -0.60 -11.29
C VAL A 62 8.27 0.91 -11.23
N GLY A 63 7.28 1.61 -10.67
CA GLY A 63 7.33 3.05 -10.51
C GLY A 63 8.46 3.50 -9.58
N ALA A 64 8.56 2.85 -8.41
CA ALA A 64 9.63 3.12 -7.45
C ALA A 64 11.02 2.88 -8.04
N LEU A 65 11.24 1.72 -8.69
CA LEU A 65 12.51 1.40 -9.33
C LEU A 65 12.88 2.41 -10.42
N VAL A 66 11.94 2.73 -11.32
CA VAL A 66 12.19 3.62 -12.45
C VAL A 66 12.50 5.05 -11.98
N LEU A 67 11.75 5.56 -10.99
CA LEU A 67 12.02 6.91 -10.45
C LEU A 67 13.36 6.99 -9.74
N PHE A 68 13.73 5.93 -9.03
CA PHE A 68 15.05 5.87 -8.41
C PHE A 68 16.16 5.82 -9.46
N GLU A 69 16.02 4.98 -10.49
CA GLU A 69 16.97 4.92 -11.60
C GLU A 69 17.04 6.24 -12.40
N LYS A 70 15.95 7.01 -12.45
CA LYS A 70 15.96 8.38 -12.98
C LYS A 70 16.78 9.31 -12.08
N ASN A 71 16.52 9.31 -10.77
CA ASN A 71 17.17 10.20 -9.82
C ASN A 71 18.68 9.93 -9.69
N GLU A 72 19.09 8.66 -9.78
CA GLU A 72 20.50 8.25 -9.80
C GLU A 72 21.18 8.43 -11.17
N GLY A 73 20.46 8.94 -12.18
CA GLY A 73 21.01 9.13 -13.53
C GLY A 73 21.30 7.85 -14.30
N VAL A 74 20.89 6.68 -13.79
CA VAL A 74 21.06 5.37 -14.46
C VAL A 74 20.39 5.37 -15.83
N LEU A 75 19.20 5.96 -15.93
CA LEU A 75 18.49 6.03 -17.22
C LEU A 75 19.18 6.97 -18.22
N HIS A 76 19.96 7.96 -17.76
CA HIS A 76 20.78 8.79 -18.64
C HIS A 76 21.99 8.03 -19.17
N ALA A 77 22.65 7.24 -18.32
CA ALA A 77 23.75 6.37 -18.74
C ALA A 77 23.30 5.30 -19.75
N LEU A 78 22.06 4.80 -19.61
CA LEU A 78 21.45 3.86 -20.55
C LEU A 78 21.33 4.43 -21.97
N VAL A 79 21.05 5.74 -22.13
CA VAL A 79 20.93 6.40 -23.45
C VAL A 79 22.26 6.39 -24.20
N THR A 80 23.38 6.45 -23.49
CA THR A 80 24.74 6.40 -24.07
C THR A 80 25.31 4.99 -24.18
N SER A 81 24.58 3.99 -23.67
CA SER A 81 24.98 2.58 -23.70
C SER A 81 24.42 1.87 -24.94
N PRO A 82 24.94 0.69 -25.32
CA PRO A 82 24.37 -0.11 -26.41
C PRO A 82 23.05 -0.79 -26.03
N LEU A 83 22.49 -0.56 -24.84
CA LEU A 83 21.24 -1.17 -24.38
C LEU A 83 20.03 -0.47 -25.00
N SER A 84 19.11 -1.26 -25.54
CA SER A 84 17.89 -0.72 -26.14
C SER A 84 16.79 -0.52 -25.10
N ALA A 85 15.83 0.36 -25.40
CA ALA A 85 14.61 0.50 -24.61
C ALA A 85 13.84 -0.83 -24.44
N ARG A 86 13.96 -1.72 -25.42
CA ARG A 86 13.39 -3.08 -25.34
C ARG A 86 14.05 -3.89 -24.25
N ASP A 87 15.38 -3.89 -24.19
CA ASP A 87 16.12 -4.69 -23.22
C ASP A 87 15.78 -4.26 -21.80
N TYR A 88 15.70 -2.95 -21.57
CA TYR A 88 15.29 -2.38 -20.28
C TYR A 88 13.87 -2.78 -19.87
N LEU A 89 12.88 -2.58 -20.76
CA LEU A 89 11.47 -2.86 -20.43
C LEU A 89 11.22 -4.35 -20.21
N VAL A 90 11.82 -5.21 -21.06
CA VAL A 90 11.69 -6.67 -20.92
C VAL A 90 12.38 -7.12 -19.64
N SER A 91 13.54 -6.57 -19.30
CA SER A 91 14.25 -6.93 -18.06
C SER A 91 13.44 -6.61 -16.81
N LYS A 92 12.85 -5.41 -16.73
CA LYS A 92 11.96 -5.00 -15.64
C LYS A 92 10.72 -5.87 -15.55
N ALA A 93 10.06 -6.11 -16.69
CA ALA A 93 8.84 -6.93 -16.73
C ALA A 93 9.12 -8.38 -16.30
N VAL A 94 10.20 -9.00 -16.79
CA VAL A 94 10.56 -10.39 -16.45
C VAL A 94 10.99 -10.51 -14.99
N SER A 95 11.82 -9.61 -14.47
CA SER A 95 12.29 -9.67 -13.08
C SER A 95 11.16 -9.45 -12.08
N LEU A 96 10.25 -8.49 -12.33
CA LEU A 96 9.07 -8.25 -11.48
C LEU A 96 8.02 -9.36 -11.60
N ALA A 97 7.80 -9.91 -12.81
CA ALA A 97 6.92 -11.06 -12.96
C ALA A 97 7.47 -12.29 -12.24
N PHE A 98 8.79 -12.50 -12.25
CA PHE A 98 9.43 -13.61 -11.56
C PHE A 98 9.18 -13.58 -10.04
N ILE A 99 9.41 -12.44 -9.38
CA ILE A 99 9.18 -12.34 -7.93
C ILE A 99 7.69 -12.48 -7.58
N ALA A 100 6.79 -11.91 -8.39
CA ALA A 100 5.35 -12.02 -8.19
C ALA A 100 4.85 -13.46 -8.35
N VAL A 101 5.27 -14.16 -9.41
CA VAL A 101 4.91 -15.57 -9.65
C VAL A 101 5.50 -16.47 -8.56
N LEU A 102 6.73 -16.21 -8.10
CA LEU A 102 7.34 -16.97 -7.03
C LEU A 102 6.53 -16.86 -5.73
N GLY A 103 6.22 -15.64 -5.27
CA GLY A 103 5.41 -15.42 -4.07
C GLY A 103 4.01 -16.03 -4.19
N ALA A 104 3.34 -15.77 -5.32
CA ALA A 104 2.02 -16.33 -5.61
C ALA A 104 2.01 -17.87 -5.60
N THR A 105 3.03 -18.51 -6.20
CA THR A 105 3.17 -19.98 -6.19
C THR A 105 3.36 -20.50 -4.77
N THR A 106 4.17 -19.83 -3.95
CA THR A 106 4.34 -20.22 -2.53
C THR A 106 3.03 -20.13 -1.76
N ILE A 107 2.24 -19.05 -1.95
CA ILE A 107 0.92 -18.92 -1.31
C ILE A 107 -0.02 -20.04 -1.80
N ALA A 108 -0.14 -20.25 -3.11
CA ALA A 108 -1.04 -21.25 -3.67
C ALA A 108 -0.68 -22.67 -3.20
N VAL A 109 0.61 -23.01 -3.18
CA VAL A 109 1.09 -24.32 -2.69
C VAL A 109 0.82 -24.49 -1.19
N PHE A 110 0.97 -23.43 -0.41
CA PHE A 110 0.67 -23.47 1.02
C PHE A 110 -0.83 -23.69 1.30
N VAL A 111 -1.71 -23.09 0.49
CA VAL A 111 -3.17 -23.08 0.72
C VAL A 111 -3.88 -24.28 0.09
N HIS A 112 -3.50 -24.69 -1.13
CA HIS A 112 -4.14 -25.77 -1.91
C HIS A 112 -3.22 -26.98 -2.17
N GLY A 113 -1.99 -26.99 -1.66
CA GLY A 113 -1.03 -28.04 -2.00
C GLY A 113 -0.69 -28.03 -3.49
N LEU A 114 -0.80 -29.18 -4.16
CA LEU A 114 -0.58 -29.27 -5.62
C LEU A 114 -1.89 -29.43 -6.40
N ASP A 115 -3.04 -29.18 -5.75
CA ASP A 115 -4.37 -29.35 -6.33
C ASP A 115 -4.84 -28.07 -7.06
N PHE A 116 -4.11 -27.72 -8.12
CA PHE A 116 -4.47 -26.65 -9.05
C PHE A 116 -3.77 -26.89 -10.38
N SER A 117 -4.30 -26.33 -11.47
CA SER A 117 -3.68 -26.42 -12.80
C SER A 117 -2.46 -25.48 -12.89
N PRO A 118 -1.22 -25.99 -12.93
CA PRO A 118 -0.03 -25.14 -12.97
C PRO A 118 0.06 -24.34 -14.27
N VAL A 119 -0.52 -24.85 -15.36
CA VAL A 119 -0.51 -24.21 -16.67
C VAL A 119 -1.32 -22.92 -16.64
N TRP A 120 -2.58 -22.97 -16.21
CA TRP A 120 -3.43 -21.78 -16.13
C TRP A 120 -2.95 -20.80 -15.07
N PHE A 121 -2.48 -21.32 -13.94
CA PHE A 121 -1.88 -20.54 -12.87
C PHE A 121 -0.69 -19.69 -13.34
N LEU A 122 0.34 -20.34 -13.91
CA LEU A 122 1.54 -19.65 -14.36
C LEU A 122 1.26 -18.69 -15.52
N LEU A 123 0.39 -19.09 -16.45
CA LEU A 123 0.02 -18.24 -17.58
C LEU A 123 -0.73 -16.99 -17.13
N GLY A 124 -1.76 -17.15 -16.28
CA GLY A 124 -2.56 -16.06 -15.74
C GLY A 124 -1.74 -15.07 -14.93
N LEU A 125 -0.93 -15.56 -13.99
CA LEU A 125 -0.09 -14.71 -13.15
C LEU A 125 1.03 -14.02 -13.92
N SER A 126 1.72 -14.73 -14.82
CA SER A 126 2.82 -14.14 -15.59
C SER A 126 2.33 -13.02 -16.51
N LEU A 127 1.24 -13.26 -17.24
CA LEU A 127 0.67 -12.24 -18.13
C LEU A 127 0.13 -11.04 -17.35
N THR A 128 -0.51 -11.29 -16.20
CA THR A 128 -1.02 -10.23 -15.32
C THR A 128 0.12 -9.39 -14.75
N ALA A 129 1.16 -10.02 -14.20
CA ALA A 129 2.31 -9.32 -13.63
C ALA A 129 3.06 -8.49 -14.69
N VAL A 130 3.27 -9.04 -15.89
CA VAL A 130 3.88 -8.31 -17.01
C VAL A 130 3.02 -7.12 -17.44
N LEU A 131 1.69 -7.30 -17.54
CA LEU A 131 0.77 -6.23 -17.88
C LEU A 131 0.87 -5.06 -16.87
N PHE A 132 0.75 -5.35 -15.58
CA PHE A 132 0.81 -4.30 -14.54
C PHE A 132 2.17 -3.62 -14.44
N ALA A 133 3.28 -4.35 -14.66
CA ALA A 133 4.60 -3.74 -14.75
C ALA A 133 4.72 -2.79 -15.97
N LEU A 134 4.15 -3.14 -17.12
CA LEU A 134 4.19 -2.26 -18.29
C LEU A 134 3.27 -1.06 -18.15
N VAL A 135 2.05 -1.24 -17.62
CA VAL A 135 1.10 -0.15 -17.35
C VAL A 135 1.66 0.79 -16.27
N GLY A 136 2.25 0.25 -15.20
CA GLY A 136 2.96 1.00 -14.17
C GLY A 136 4.12 1.81 -14.75
N PHE A 137 4.88 1.23 -15.69
CA PHE A 137 5.94 1.93 -16.39
C PHE A 137 5.39 3.11 -17.24
N VAL A 138 4.30 2.90 -17.98
CA VAL A 138 3.64 3.97 -18.76
C VAL A 138 3.22 5.12 -17.83
N ALA A 139 2.63 4.79 -16.68
CA ALA A 139 2.18 5.76 -15.70
C ALA A 139 3.35 6.58 -15.12
N VAL A 140 4.47 5.94 -14.77
CA VAL A 140 5.61 6.60 -14.13
C VAL A 140 6.51 7.38 -15.11
N ALA A 141 6.59 6.96 -16.37
CA ALA A 141 7.57 7.50 -17.32
C ALA A 141 7.56 9.03 -17.46
N LYS A 142 6.40 9.67 -17.27
CA LYS A 142 6.18 11.12 -17.39
C LYS A 142 6.44 11.92 -16.10
N PHE A 143 6.69 11.26 -14.97
CA PHE A 143 6.89 11.91 -13.67
C PHE A 143 8.31 11.73 -13.16
N ASP A 144 8.73 12.67 -12.31
CA ASP A 144 10.05 12.71 -11.70
C ASP A 144 9.97 12.64 -10.15
N SER A 145 8.77 12.44 -9.59
CA SER A 145 8.57 12.25 -8.15
C SER A 145 7.61 11.09 -7.86
N LEU A 146 7.85 10.41 -6.74
CA LEU A 146 6.99 9.32 -6.28
C LEU A 146 5.59 9.84 -5.92
N ASN A 147 5.48 11.06 -5.39
CA ASN A 147 4.20 11.64 -5.02
C ASN A 147 3.24 11.75 -6.23
N ALA A 148 3.74 12.31 -7.34
CA ALA A 148 2.97 12.45 -8.57
C ALA A 148 2.62 11.08 -9.20
N TYR A 149 3.54 10.12 -9.05
CA TYR A 149 3.31 8.76 -9.51
C TYR A 149 2.22 8.05 -8.71
N PHE A 150 2.21 8.10 -7.38
CA PHE A 150 1.16 7.48 -6.55
C PHE A 150 -0.22 8.06 -6.82
N LEU A 151 -0.34 9.37 -7.02
CA LEU A 151 -1.61 9.97 -7.43
C LEU A 151 -2.11 9.35 -8.74
N THR A 152 -1.23 9.22 -9.73
CA THR A 152 -1.59 8.64 -11.01
C THR A 152 -1.89 7.15 -10.87
N ALA A 153 -1.18 6.45 -9.99
CA ALA A 153 -1.42 5.03 -9.70
C ALA A 153 -2.88 4.78 -9.35
N ILE A 154 -3.43 5.59 -8.44
CA ILE A 154 -4.83 5.50 -8.00
C ILE A 154 -5.80 5.62 -9.19
N LEU A 155 -5.57 6.59 -10.08
CA LEU A 155 -6.42 6.80 -11.26
C LEU A 155 -6.38 5.62 -12.24
N TYR A 156 -5.27 4.88 -12.30
CA TYR A 156 -5.17 3.68 -13.11
C TYR A 156 -5.72 2.45 -12.37
N THR A 157 -5.50 2.32 -11.06
CA THR A 157 -5.90 1.14 -10.30
C THR A 157 -7.40 1.06 -10.09
N ILE A 158 -8.10 2.19 -9.89
CA ILE A 158 -9.57 2.20 -9.69
C ILE A 158 -10.32 1.53 -10.86
N PRO A 159 -10.15 1.96 -12.14
CA PRO A 159 -10.85 1.32 -13.25
C PRO A 159 -10.38 -0.12 -13.46
N LEU A 160 -9.09 -0.40 -13.23
CA LEU A 160 -8.56 -1.76 -13.32
C LEU A 160 -9.10 -2.69 -12.22
N SER A 161 -9.52 -2.17 -11.06
CA SER A 161 -10.13 -2.97 -10.00
C SER A 161 -11.62 -3.21 -10.16
N LEU A 162 -12.31 -2.52 -11.09
CA LEU A 162 -13.77 -2.66 -11.26
C LEU A 162 -14.25 -4.10 -11.51
N PRO A 163 -13.55 -4.95 -12.28
CA PRO A 163 -13.99 -6.34 -12.48
C PRO A 163 -13.94 -7.21 -11.21
N LEU A 164 -13.37 -6.73 -10.10
CA LEU A 164 -13.54 -7.41 -8.81
C LEU A 164 -15.00 -7.43 -8.35
N LEU A 165 -15.84 -6.48 -8.79
CA LEU A 165 -17.27 -6.49 -8.50
C LEU A 165 -17.98 -7.71 -9.13
N ASP A 166 -17.53 -8.13 -10.31
CA ASP A 166 -18.01 -9.35 -11.00
C ASP A 166 -17.52 -10.60 -10.28
N HIS A 167 -16.24 -10.62 -9.88
CA HIS A 167 -15.64 -11.73 -9.14
C HIS A 167 -16.36 -12.06 -7.82
N PHE A 168 -16.84 -11.04 -7.11
CA PHE A 168 -17.61 -11.20 -5.87
C PHE A 168 -19.13 -11.32 -6.10
N GLY A 169 -19.60 -11.32 -7.35
CA GLY A 169 -21.03 -11.42 -7.67
C GLY A 169 -21.85 -10.17 -7.31
N ILE A 170 -21.21 -9.04 -6.99
CA ILE A 170 -21.89 -7.79 -6.59
C ILE A 170 -22.59 -7.17 -7.81
N VAL A 171 -21.90 -7.14 -8.94
CA VAL A 171 -22.45 -6.66 -10.22
C VAL A 171 -21.95 -7.58 -11.31
N GLU A 172 -22.87 -8.27 -11.97
CA GLU A 172 -22.56 -9.01 -13.20
C GLU A 172 -22.85 -8.12 -14.40
N HIS A 173 -21.82 -7.78 -15.18
CA HIS A 173 -22.01 -6.95 -16.36
C HIS A 173 -21.04 -7.30 -17.50
N PRO A 174 -21.53 -7.54 -18.74
CA PRO A 174 -20.68 -7.89 -19.88
C PRO A 174 -19.59 -6.86 -20.20
N ALA A 175 -19.79 -5.59 -19.84
CA ALA A 175 -18.76 -4.55 -20.04
C ALA A 175 -17.47 -4.81 -19.25
N PHE A 176 -17.49 -5.62 -18.18
CA PHE A 176 -16.25 -5.97 -17.47
C PHE A 176 -15.27 -6.75 -18.36
N TYR A 177 -15.75 -7.45 -19.39
CA TYR A 177 -14.89 -8.13 -20.36
C TYR A 177 -14.04 -7.17 -21.23
N VAL A 178 -14.31 -5.86 -21.19
CA VAL A 178 -13.48 -4.83 -21.83
C VAL A 178 -12.23 -4.52 -20.98
N PHE A 179 -12.19 -4.91 -19.71
CA PHE A 179 -11.05 -4.64 -18.86
C PHE A 179 -10.08 -5.82 -18.90
N PRO A 180 -8.76 -5.58 -19.05
CA PRO A 180 -7.78 -6.65 -19.05
C PRO A 180 -7.71 -7.39 -17.72
N THR A 181 -8.16 -6.76 -16.64
CA THR A 181 -8.21 -7.37 -15.32
C THR A 181 -9.31 -8.43 -15.20
N GLN A 182 -10.38 -8.36 -16.00
CA GLN A 182 -11.33 -9.46 -16.09
C GLN A 182 -10.67 -10.70 -16.70
N ALA A 183 -9.87 -10.51 -17.76
CA ALA A 183 -9.09 -11.59 -18.35
C ALA A 183 -8.06 -12.18 -17.35
N SER A 184 -7.45 -11.33 -16.51
CA SER A 184 -6.60 -11.78 -15.39
C SER A 184 -7.36 -12.65 -14.40
N LEU A 185 -8.51 -12.20 -13.91
CA LEU A 185 -9.33 -12.92 -12.93
C LEU A 185 -9.80 -14.26 -13.49
N VAL A 186 -10.24 -14.31 -14.74
CA VAL A 186 -10.66 -15.55 -15.42
C VAL A 186 -9.52 -16.57 -15.48
N LEU A 187 -8.30 -16.17 -15.87
CA LEU A 187 -7.18 -17.12 -15.95
C LEU A 187 -6.65 -17.56 -14.58
N ILE A 188 -6.64 -16.67 -13.59
CA ILE A 188 -6.21 -17.02 -12.23
C ILE A 188 -7.23 -17.98 -11.60
N SER A 189 -8.54 -17.73 -11.78
CA SER A 189 -9.61 -18.61 -11.29
C SER A 189 -9.59 -19.97 -11.98
N ALA A 190 -9.30 -20.02 -13.30
CA ALA A 190 -9.16 -21.25 -14.06
C ALA A 190 -8.05 -22.21 -13.55
N ALA A 191 -7.16 -21.75 -12.66
CA ALA A 191 -6.23 -22.62 -11.98
C ALA A 191 -6.91 -23.53 -10.96
N PHE A 192 -7.98 -23.08 -10.31
CA PHE A 192 -8.62 -23.76 -9.18
C PHE A 192 -9.98 -24.36 -9.53
N GLU A 193 -10.61 -23.90 -10.61
CA GLU A 193 -11.97 -24.29 -10.97
C GLU A 193 -12.16 -24.46 -12.49
N ALA A 194 -13.07 -25.36 -12.85
CA ALA A 194 -13.33 -25.70 -14.24
C ALA A 194 -13.93 -24.51 -14.99
N THR A 195 -13.21 -24.02 -16.00
CA THR A 195 -13.59 -22.83 -16.77
C THR A 195 -13.86 -23.19 -18.22
N ALA A 196 -14.92 -22.61 -18.80
CA ALA A 196 -15.29 -22.85 -20.19
C ALA A 196 -14.18 -22.47 -21.18
N THR A 197 -13.97 -23.28 -22.23
CA THR A 197 -12.88 -23.12 -23.20
C THR A 197 -12.83 -21.74 -23.86
N TRP A 198 -13.99 -21.14 -24.13
CA TRP A 198 -14.05 -19.80 -24.71
C TRP A 198 -13.58 -18.71 -23.74
N LYS A 199 -13.85 -18.84 -22.43
CA LYS A 199 -13.35 -17.93 -21.39
C LYS A 199 -11.83 -18.02 -21.27
N LEU A 200 -11.26 -19.21 -21.42
CA LEU A 200 -9.82 -19.43 -21.49
C LEU A 200 -9.22 -18.77 -22.73
N ALA A 201 -9.80 -18.99 -23.91
CA ALA A 201 -9.35 -18.37 -25.16
C ALA A 201 -9.42 -16.83 -25.08
N TYR A 202 -10.50 -16.29 -24.50
CA TYR A 202 -10.63 -14.86 -24.18
C TYR A 202 -9.52 -14.40 -23.24
N GLY A 203 -9.34 -15.08 -22.09
CA GLY A 203 -8.36 -14.70 -21.08
C GLY A 203 -6.94 -14.60 -21.64
N VAL A 204 -6.51 -15.64 -22.36
CA VAL A 204 -5.18 -15.69 -22.99
C VAL A 204 -5.05 -14.65 -24.11
N GLY A 205 -5.98 -14.65 -25.06
CA GLY A 205 -5.93 -13.76 -26.22
C GLY A 205 -5.97 -12.29 -25.81
N TYR A 206 -6.88 -11.94 -24.90
CA TYR A 206 -7.07 -10.57 -24.44
C TYR A 206 -5.87 -10.05 -23.65
N LEU A 207 -5.28 -10.88 -22.76
CA LEU A 207 -4.07 -10.48 -22.03
C LEU A 207 -2.85 -10.36 -22.93
N LEU A 208 -2.67 -11.25 -23.92
CA LEU A 208 -1.58 -11.12 -24.89
C LEU A 208 -1.69 -9.82 -25.69
N VAL A 209 -2.89 -9.48 -26.16
CA VAL A 209 -3.15 -8.21 -26.85
C VAL A 209 -2.90 -7.03 -25.91
N SER A 210 -3.38 -7.10 -24.67
CA SER A 210 -3.21 -6.04 -23.67
C SER A 210 -1.74 -5.82 -23.31
N VAL A 211 -0.97 -6.89 -23.13
CA VAL A 211 0.49 -6.84 -22.91
C VAL A 211 1.20 -6.24 -24.12
N ALA A 212 0.82 -6.61 -25.35
CA ALA A 212 1.41 -6.04 -26.56
C ALA A 212 1.12 -4.52 -26.68
N VAL A 213 -0.13 -4.10 -26.42
CA VAL A 213 -0.53 -2.69 -26.40
C VAL A 213 0.23 -1.92 -25.30
N ALA A 214 0.26 -2.46 -24.08
CA ALA A 214 0.99 -1.88 -22.96
C ALA A 214 2.49 -1.79 -23.24
N TYR A 215 3.09 -2.78 -23.89
CA TYR A 215 4.50 -2.77 -24.29
C TYR A 215 4.80 -1.68 -25.33
N VAL A 216 3.94 -1.54 -26.35
CA VAL A 216 4.08 -0.47 -27.36
C VAL A 216 3.94 0.90 -26.69
N ALA A 217 2.98 1.07 -25.78
CA ALA A 217 2.80 2.29 -25.02
C ALA A 217 4.01 2.58 -24.11
N ALA A 218 4.53 1.58 -23.40
CA ALA A 218 5.70 1.69 -22.54
C ALA A 218 6.95 2.08 -23.34
N ARG A 219 7.16 1.45 -24.50
CA ARG A 219 8.27 1.80 -25.40
C ARG A 219 8.15 3.23 -25.92
N ARG A 220 6.96 3.67 -26.32
CA ARG A 220 6.71 5.07 -26.73
C ARG A 220 6.97 6.04 -25.57
N ALA A 221 6.49 5.70 -24.37
CA ALA A 221 6.68 6.51 -23.17
C ALA A 221 8.16 6.65 -22.80
N PHE A 222 8.93 5.55 -22.85
CA PHE A 222 10.38 5.53 -22.63
C PHE A 222 11.10 6.46 -23.62
N LEU A 223 10.86 6.29 -24.92
CA LEU A 223 11.51 7.10 -25.95
C LEU A 223 11.14 8.59 -25.85
N THR A 224 9.91 8.89 -25.47
CA THR A 224 9.41 10.28 -25.42
C THR A 224 9.86 11.01 -24.16
N HIS A 225 9.74 10.38 -22.99
CA HIS A 225 9.95 11.07 -21.71
C HIS A 225 11.34 10.84 -21.13
N ILE A 226 11.97 9.70 -21.39
CA ILE A 226 13.28 9.36 -20.81
C ILE A 226 14.40 9.72 -21.79
N VAL A 227 14.28 9.29 -23.05
CA VAL A 227 15.34 9.55 -24.04
C VAL A 227 15.32 10.98 -24.58
N ARG A 228 14.14 11.56 -24.85
CA ARG A 228 14.01 12.95 -25.35
C ARG A 228 13.85 13.98 -24.23
N GLY A 229 13.44 13.58 -23.03
CA GLY A 229 13.25 14.46 -21.87
C GLY A 229 14.54 15.04 -21.30
N THR A 230 15.69 14.44 -21.59
CA THR A 230 17.06 14.94 -21.30
C THR A 230 17.37 16.34 -21.85
N ARG A 231 16.50 16.91 -22.71
CA ARG A 231 16.70 18.23 -23.31
C ARG A 231 15.91 19.37 -22.67
N ARG A 232 15.07 19.16 -21.64
CA ARG A 232 14.36 20.28 -21.01
C ARG A 232 15.22 20.91 -19.91
N PRO A 233 15.59 22.20 -20.03
CA PRO A 233 16.24 22.89 -18.93
C PRO A 233 15.26 22.96 -17.77
N THR A 234 15.76 22.62 -16.57
CA THR A 234 15.06 22.79 -15.30
C THR A 234 14.41 24.16 -15.28
N THR A 235 13.08 24.18 -15.30
CA THR A 235 12.34 25.43 -15.21
C THR A 235 12.60 25.95 -13.81
N LYS A 236 13.51 26.92 -13.68
CA LYS A 236 13.78 27.62 -12.42
C LYS A 236 12.43 27.99 -11.83
N THR A 237 12.05 27.31 -10.75
CA THR A 237 10.82 27.58 -10.04
C THR A 237 10.99 28.99 -9.49
N ARG A 238 10.36 29.96 -10.16
CA ARG A 238 10.38 31.35 -9.73
C ARG A 238 9.72 31.38 -8.35
N GLN A 239 10.52 31.51 -7.31
CA GLN A 239 10.08 31.58 -5.93
C GLN A 239 9.23 32.84 -5.80
N LYS A 240 7.92 32.72 -6.04
CA LYS A 240 6.98 33.81 -5.79
C LYS A 240 6.98 34.01 -4.28
N SER A 241 7.53 35.13 -3.82
CA SER A 241 7.39 35.58 -2.44
C SER A 241 5.90 35.57 -2.11
N GLY A 242 5.50 34.71 -1.17
CA GLY A 242 4.11 34.61 -0.76
C GLY A 242 3.68 35.86 -0.01
N ILE A 243 2.37 36.15 -0.04
CA ILE A 243 1.62 37.26 0.62
C ILE A 243 1.90 37.42 2.14
N LEU A 244 2.72 36.56 2.74
CA LEU A 244 3.11 36.56 4.15
C LEU A 244 4.61 36.85 4.37
N SER A 245 5.36 37.26 3.34
CA SER A 245 6.75 37.73 3.50
C SER A 245 6.75 39.05 4.29
N GLY A 246 6.76 38.94 5.62
CA GLY A 246 6.68 40.08 6.54
C GLY A 246 5.95 39.82 7.85
N ARG A 247 5.50 38.59 8.14
CA ARG A 247 4.96 38.23 9.47
C ARG A 247 5.96 37.36 10.24
N ASP A 248 6.37 37.82 11.41
CA ASP A 248 7.24 37.09 12.35
C ASP A 248 6.45 35.96 13.04
N PHE A 249 6.30 34.84 12.34
CA PHE A 249 5.81 33.62 12.96
C PHE A 249 6.94 32.94 13.74
N GLY A 250 6.64 32.41 14.93
CA GLY A 250 7.57 31.53 15.63
C GLY A 250 7.94 30.30 14.77
N PRO A 251 9.07 29.61 15.07
CA PRO A 251 9.58 28.53 14.23
C PRO A 251 8.53 27.45 13.92
N ILE A 252 7.74 27.03 14.91
CA ILE A 252 6.69 26.02 14.76
C ILE A 252 5.54 26.53 13.87
N ALA A 253 5.11 27.78 14.06
CA ALA A 253 4.02 28.36 13.29
C ALA A 253 4.41 28.56 11.80
N SER A 254 5.66 28.91 11.52
CA SER A 254 6.17 28.98 10.13
C SER A 254 6.15 27.62 9.44
N LEU A 255 6.50 26.55 10.17
CA LEU A 255 6.49 25.17 9.68
C LEU A 255 5.05 24.70 9.44
N ALA A 256 4.13 24.98 10.37
CA ALA A 256 2.70 24.70 10.23
C ALA A 256 2.08 25.34 8.98
N VAL A 257 2.39 26.62 8.73
CA VAL A 257 1.90 27.31 7.53
C VAL A 257 2.51 26.73 6.26
N ALA A 258 3.80 26.36 6.29
CA ALA A 258 4.47 25.74 5.15
C ALA A 258 3.86 24.37 4.81
N ASP A 259 3.65 23.53 5.83
CA ASP A 259 3.05 22.21 5.66
C ASP A 259 1.60 22.30 5.22
N LEU A 260 0.79 23.19 5.80
CA LEU A 260 -0.59 23.41 5.35
C LEU A 260 -0.64 23.83 3.88
N ARG A 261 0.27 24.71 3.46
CA ARG A 261 0.39 25.11 2.06
C ARG A 261 0.84 23.94 1.17
N LYS A 262 1.72 23.05 1.65
CA LYS A 262 2.10 21.82 0.95
C LYS A 262 0.89 20.89 0.82
N TRP A 263 0.15 20.66 1.90
CA TRP A 263 -1.05 19.82 1.96
C TRP A 263 -2.13 20.23 0.95
N VAL A 264 -2.44 21.52 0.89
CA VAL A 264 -3.47 22.04 -0.04
C VAL A 264 -3.00 22.02 -1.50
N ARG A 265 -1.69 22.00 -1.76
CA ARG A 265 -1.14 22.06 -3.12
C ARG A 265 -0.69 20.72 -3.68
N ASP A 266 -0.41 19.74 -2.83
CA ASP A 266 0.03 18.41 -3.23
C ASP A 266 -1.18 17.46 -3.32
N PRO A 267 -1.60 17.04 -4.52
CA PRO A 267 -2.77 16.20 -4.68
C PRO A 267 -2.65 14.83 -3.99
N LEU A 268 -1.44 14.30 -3.79
CA LEU A 268 -1.26 13.03 -3.06
C LEU A 268 -1.67 13.20 -1.60
N LEU A 269 -1.36 14.33 -0.98
CA LEU A 269 -1.69 14.59 0.42
C LEU A 269 -3.18 14.82 0.62
N ILE A 270 -3.82 15.50 -0.34
CA ILE A 270 -5.28 15.62 -0.37
C ILE A 270 -5.90 14.23 -0.45
N TYR A 271 -5.41 13.38 -1.37
CA TYR A 271 -5.90 12.01 -1.48
C TYR A 271 -5.70 11.22 -0.18
N ILE A 272 -4.50 11.23 0.41
CA ILE A 272 -4.21 10.55 1.67
C ILE A 272 -5.17 11.03 2.77
N GLY A 273 -5.39 12.33 2.90
CA GLY A 273 -6.32 12.90 3.88
C GLY A 273 -7.78 12.51 3.64
N VAL A 274 -8.20 12.38 2.38
CA VAL A 274 -9.58 12.06 2.00
C VAL A 274 -9.86 10.55 1.97
N SER A 275 -8.83 9.73 1.70
CA SER A 275 -8.95 8.29 1.47
C SER A 275 -9.62 7.50 2.61
N PRO A 276 -9.43 7.80 3.91
CA PRO A 276 -10.13 7.07 4.96
C PRO A 276 -11.65 7.24 4.89
N PHE A 277 -12.12 8.43 4.48
CA PHE A 277 -13.55 8.69 4.32
C PHE A 277 -14.11 8.01 3.07
N LEU A 278 -13.33 7.96 1.98
CA LEU A 278 -13.71 7.18 0.80
C LEU A 278 -13.83 5.70 1.13
N ILE A 279 -12.86 5.14 1.87
CA ILE A 279 -12.91 3.75 2.34
C ILE A 279 -14.13 3.55 3.25
N GLY A 280 -14.37 4.44 4.21
CA GLY A 280 -15.54 4.35 5.09
C GLY A 280 -16.88 4.39 4.34
N LEU A 281 -16.99 5.27 3.34
CA LEU A 281 -18.18 5.34 2.47
C LEU A 281 -18.33 4.07 1.61
N LEU A 282 -17.23 3.56 1.06
CA LEU A 282 -17.24 2.32 0.28
C LEU A 282 -17.67 1.13 1.13
N VAL A 283 -17.22 1.03 2.39
CA VAL A 283 -17.68 -0.01 3.30
C VAL A 283 -19.16 0.15 3.60
N ARG A 284 -19.61 1.36 3.94
CA ARG A 284 -21.03 1.64 4.23
C ARG A 284 -21.96 1.22 3.10
N VAL A 285 -21.60 1.56 1.85
CA VAL A 285 -22.43 1.25 0.68
C VAL A 285 -22.21 -0.18 0.18
N GLY A 286 -21.02 -0.75 0.45
CA GLY A 286 -20.59 -2.02 -0.11
C GLY A 286 -20.89 -3.24 0.74
N ILE A 287 -21.12 -3.09 2.06
CA ILE A 287 -21.28 -4.25 2.95
C ILE A 287 -22.55 -5.05 2.66
N ASP A 288 -23.72 -4.41 2.52
CA ASP A 288 -24.98 -5.14 2.26
C ASP A 288 -24.98 -5.83 0.88
N PRO A 289 -24.56 -5.19 -0.23
CA PRO A 289 -24.44 -5.87 -1.51
C PRO A 289 -23.43 -7.01 -1.48
N LEU A 290 -22.34 -6.87 -0.73
CA LEU A 290 -21.33 -7.91 -0.58
C LEU A 290 -21.88 -9.09 0.21
N ASP A 291 -22.55 -8.86 1.33
CA ASP A 291 -23.21 -9.91 2.12
C ASP A 291 -24.24 -10.68 1.29
N ALA A 292 -25.07 -9.97 0.52
CA ALA A 292 -26.08 -10.56 -0.36
C ALA A 292 -25.48 -11.39 -1.51
N ALA A 293 -24.36 -10.94 -2.09
CA ALA A 293 -23.72 -11.62 -3.22
C ALA A 293 -22.89 -12.83 -2.81
N VAL A 294 -22.25 -12.73 -1.65
CA VAL A 294 -21.28 -13.71 -1.16
C VAL A 294 -22.01 -14.82 -0.38
N GLY A 295 -23.03 -14.50 0.43
CA GLY A 295 -23.96 -15.47 1.05
C GLY A 295 -23.35 -16.52 2.00
N PHE A 296 -22.02 -16.54 2.18
CA PHE A 296 -21.29 -17.53 2.96
C PHE A 296 -20.39 -16.93 4.05
N VAL A 297 -20.23 -15.60 4.10
CA VAL A 297 -19.59 -14.88 5.20
C VAL A 297 -20.69 -14.24 6.00
N ASP A 298 -20.82 -14.60 7.27
CA ASP A 298 -21.70 -13.87 8.19
C ASP A 298 -21.01 -12.54 8.55
N PHE A 299 -21.26 -11.49 7.76
CA PHE A 299 -20.70 -10.17 8.02
C PHE A 299 -21.18 -9.60 9.36
N ALA A 300 -22.35 -10.01 9.84
CA ALA A 300 -22.85 -9.60 11.15
C ALA A 300 -21.97 -10.19 12.27
N ALA A 301 -21.52 -11.44 12.13
CA ALA A 301 -20.66 -12.10 13.11
C ALA A 301 -19.26 -11.46 13.26
N TYR A 302 -18.79 -10.70 12.27
CA TYR A 302 -17.48 -10.02 12.30
C TYR A 302 -17.58 -8.50 12.23
N SER A 303 -18.77 -7.95 12.46
CA SER A 303 -19.05 -6.53 12.31
C SER A 303 -18.25 -5.66 13.31
N ASP A 304 -18.03 -6.18 14.52
CA ASP A 304 -17.28 -5.50 15.58
C ASP A 304 -15.77 -5.49 15.30
N GLU A 305 -15.22 -6.59 14.82
CA GLU A 305 -13.83 -6.69 14.38
C GLU A 305 -13.57 -5.83 13.14
N LEU A 306 -14.51 -5.81 12.19
CA LEU A 306 -14.44 -4.93 11.04
C LEU A 306 -14.43 -3.46 11.48
N LEU A 307 -15.32 -3.05 12.37
CA LEU A 307 -15.34 -1.70 12.92
C LEU A 307 -14.01 -1.38 13.62
N ALA A 308 -13.51 -2.29 14.47
CA ALA A 308 -12.23 -2.13 15.16
C ALA A 308 -11.06 -1.96 14.19
N ALA A 309 -10.99 -2.73 13.10
CA ALA A 309 -9.99 -2.56 12.05
C ALA A 309 -10.11 -1.20 11.34
N LEU A 310 -11.33 -0.77 11.04
CA LEU A 310 -11.61 0.49 10.34
C LEU A 310 -11.19 1.72 11.16
N MET A 311 -11.25 1.66 12.49
CA MET A 311 -10.77 2.74 13.37
C MET A 311 -9.28 3.10 13.15
N PHE A 312 -8.46 2.13 12.71
CA PHE A 312 -7.03 2.34 12.42
C PHE A 312 -6.75 2.78 10.98
N THR A 313 -7.75 2.80 10.09
CA THR A 313 -7.57 3.18 8.68
C THR A 313 -7.00 4.60 8.53
N PRO A 314 -7.53 5.63 9.22
CA PRO A 314 -6.90 6.95 9.22
C PRO A 314 -5.48 6.94 9.77
N ALA A 315 -5.25 6.16 10.83
CA ALA A 315 -3.94 6.09 11.47
C ALA A 315 -2.88 5.46 10.55
N GLY A 316 -3.23 4.40 9.82
CA GLY A 316 -2.35 3.71 8.88
C GLY A 316 -2.04 4.55 7.62
N THR A 317 -3.05 5.20 7.03
CA THR A 317 -2.86 6.06 5.84
C THR A 317 -2.03 7.30 6.15
N LEU A 318 -2.31 7.99 7.26
CA LEU A 318 -1.51 9.14 7.70
C LEU A 318 -0.14 8.73 8.25
N GLY A 319 -0.02 7.53 8.82
CA GLY A 319 1.25 6.93 9.23
C GLY A 319 2.15 6.66 8.04
N PHE A 320 1.61 6.11 6.96
CA PHE A 320 2.31 5.99 5.68
C PHE A 320 2.79 7.34 5.16
N ALA A 321 1.93 8.36 5.18
CA ALA A 321 2.29 9.72 4.73
C ALA A 321 3.42 10.34 5.57
N ALA A 322 3.32 10.21 6.90
CA ALA A 322 4.34 10.69 7.83
C ALA A 322 5.69 9.99 7.59
N GLY A 323 5.69 8.66 7.47
CA GLY A 323 6.89 7.87 7.19
C GLY A 323 7.49 8.19 5.82
N PHE A 324 6.65 8.32 4.80
CA PHE A 324 7.09 8.66 3.44
C PHE A 324 7.75 10.04 3.40
N PHE A 325 7.17 11.03 4.07
CA PHE A 325 7.81 12.33 4.16
C PHE A 325 9.13 12.29 4.93
N MET A 326 9.20 11.55 6.05
CA MET A 326 10.47 11.42 6.78
C MET A 326 11.57 10.81 5.89
N LEU A 327 11.22 9.88 5.01
CA LEU A 327 12.15 9.32 4.03
C LEU A 327 12.54 10.36 2.96
N GLU A 328 11.56 11.06 2.38
CA GLU A 328 11.80 12.13 1.39
C GLU A 328 12.69 13.23 1.96
N ASP A 329 12.42 13.70 3.19
CA ASP A 329 13.19 14.74 3.87
C ASP A 329 14.60 14.26 4.24
N ARG A 330 14.78 12.96 4.50
CA ARG A 330 16.11 12.35 4.71
C ARG A 330 16.89 12.31 3.41
N GLU A 331 16.28 11.85 2.31
CA GLU A 331 16.90 11.80 0.97
C GLU A 331 17.31 13.19 0.48
N GLN A 332 16.50 14.21 0.75
CA GLN A 332 16.76 15.59 0.36
C GLN A 332 17.76 16.32 1.29
N GLY A 333 18.25 15.66 2.34
CA GLY A 333 19.16 16.27 3.31
C GLY A 333 18.53 17.37 4.18
N ILE A 334 17.20 17.46 4.24
CA ILE A 334 16.47 18.47 5.02
C ILE A 334 16.78 18.32 6.51
N LEU A 335 16.93 17.08 6.99
CA LEU A 335 17.31 16.81 8.39
C LEU A 335 18.68 17.42 8.75
N GLN A 336 19.63 17.46 7.81
CA GLN A 336 20.94 18.07 8.02
C GLN A 336 20.83 19.59 8.09
N ALA A 337 20.03 20.20 7.20
CA ALA A 337 19.76 21.63 7.22
C ALA A 337 19.06 22.09 8.51
N LEU A 338 18.12 21.29 9.04
CA LEU A 338 17.39 21.60 10.28
C LEU A 338 18.29 21.62 11.52
N ARG A 339 19.46 20.94 11.53
CA ARG A 339 20.43 21.00 12.65
C ARG A 339 20.98 22.41 12.86
N ALA A 340 21.03 23.24 11.83
CA ALA A 340 21.48 24.63 11.90
C ALA A 340 20.36 25.60 12.32
N THR A 341 19.14 25.12 12.56
CA THR A 341 17.98 25.96 12.91
C THR A 341 17.55 25.78 14.37
N PRO A 342 16.87 26.76 14.99
CA PRO A 342 16.37 26.65 16.37
C PRO A 342 15.40 25.50 16.61
N LEU A 343 14.77 24.98 15.55
CA LEU A 343 13.77 23.92 15.62
C LEU A 343 14.41 22.55 15.92
N THR A 344 15.68 22.35 15.50
CA THR A 344 16.44 21.10 15.59
C THR A 344 15.74 19.88 14.95
N GLY A 345 16.44 18.76 14.78
CA GLY A 345 15.82 17.52 14.31
C GLY A 345 14.74 16.99 15.27
N ARG A 346 14.90 17.18 16.59
CA ARG A 346 13.93 16.68 17.60
C ARG A 346 12.62 17.47 17.59
N GLY A 347 12.70 18.80 17.51
CA GLY A 347 11.50 19.64 17.46
C GLY A 347 10.69 19.41 16.18
N TYR A 348 11.37 19.15 15.07
CA TYR A 348 10.75 18.77 13.82
C TYR A 348 9.97 17.45 13.90
N LEU A 349 10.60 16.41 14.46
CA LEU A 349 9.96 15.10 14.65
C LEU A 349 8.75 15.18 15.58
N LEU A 350 8.88 15.94 16.68
CA LEU A 350 7.79 16.14 17.63
C LEU A 350 6.60 16.85 16.97
N TYR A 351 6.85 17.96 16.27
CA TYR A 351 5.81 18.69 15.57
C TYR A 351 5.09 17.78 14.56
N ARG A 352 5.82 17.03 13.74
CA ARG A 352 5.20 16.16 12.73
C ARG A 352 4.40 15.03 13.37
N GLY A 353 4.94 14.40 14.41
CA GLY A 353 4.23 13.38 15.18
C GLY A 353 2.90 13.90 15.70
N VAL A 354 2.89 15.09 16.32
CA VAL A 354 1.68 15.69 16.89
C VAL A 354 0.67 16.05 15.79
N VAL A 355 1.10 16.63 14.67
CA VAL A 355 0.21 17.00 13.57
C VAL A 355 -0.45 15.78 12.94
N PHE A 356 0.34 14.75 12.58
CA PHE A 356 -0.21 13.56 11.94
C PHE A 356 -1.10 12.74 12.89
N LEU A 357 -0.76 12.68 14.18
CA LEU A 357 -1.61 12.08 15.22
C LEU A 357 -2.94 12.83 15.33
N GLY A 358 -2.90 14.16 15.44
CA GLY A 358 -4.10 14.99 15.54
C GLY A 358 -5.00 14.84 14.32
N LEU A 359 -4.42 14.83 13.11
CA LEU A 359 -5.15 14.55 11.87
C LEU A 359 -5.76 13.15 11.89
N ALA A 360 -5.02 12.13 12.32
CA ALA A 360 -5.54 10.77 12.39
C ALA A 360 -6.69 10.63 13.38
N PHE A 361 -6.56 11.23 14.56
CA PHE A 361 -7.61 11.28 15.57
C PHE A 361 -8.88 11.92 15.02
N LEU A 362 -8.78 13.15 14.49
CA LEU A 362 -9.94 13.86 13.92
C LEU A 362 -10.56 13.10 12.74
N SER A 363 -9.73 12.50 11.89
CA SER A 363 -10.20 11.67 10.77
C SER A 363 -10.94 10.43 11.26
N THR A 364 -10.48 9.76 12.33
CA THR A 364 -11.23 8.64 12.93
C THR A 364 -12.56 9.08 13.50
N LEU A 365 -12.64 10.25 14.16
CA LEU A 365 -13.88 10.79 14.71
C LEU A 365 -14.96 11.06 13.64
N VAL A 366 -14.55 11.38 12.43
CA VAL A 366 -15.47 11.61 11.30
C VAL A 366 -15.74 10.32 10.53
N MET A 367 -14.71 9.50 10.32
CA MET A 367 -14.81 8.29 9.50
C MET A 367 -15.65 7.21 10.17
N VAL A 368 -15.51 6.98 11.48
CA VAL A 368 -16.23 5.89 12.16
C VAL A 368 -17.76 6.09 12.12
N PRO A 369 -18.32 7.27 12.48
CA PRO A 369 -19.76 7.51 12.32
C PRO A 369 -20.23 7.49 10.86
N LEU A 370 -19.33 7.77 9.90
CA LEU A 370 -19.66 7.68 8.48
C LEU A 370 -19.93 6.23 8.06
N VAL A 371 -19.25 5.24 8.65
CA VAL A 371 -19.40 3.81 8.29
C VAL A 371 -20.72 3.23 8.78
N ASP A 372 -21.17 3.59 9.99
CA ASP A 372 -22.49 3.24 10.53
C ASP A 372 -22.72 1.72 10.78
N ILE A 373 -21.67 0.97 11.15
CA ILE A 373 -21.76 -0.48 11.44
C ILE A 373 -22.07 -0.77 12.93
N GLY A 374 -21.57 0.07 13.85
CA GLY A 374 -21.72 -0.15 15.29
C GLY A 374 -21.64 1.16 16.07
N THR A 375 -22.16 1.15 17.29
CA THR A 375 -22.21 2.35 18.15
C THR A 375 -21.38 2.15 19.40
N LEU A 376 -20.47 3.10 19.65
CA LEU A 376 -19.65 3.15 20.86
C LEU A 376 -20.11 4.31 21.74
N PRO A 377 -20.17 4.14 23.07
CA PRO A 377 -20.37 5.26 24.00
C PRO A 377 -19.33 6.35 23.75
N LEU A 378 -19.75 7.62 23.77
CA LEU A 378 -18.91 8.76 23.38
C LEU A 378 -17.54 8.77 24.08
N VAL A 379 -17.51 8.48 25.39
CA VAL A 379 -16.26 8.50 26.17
C VAL A 379 -15.32 7.39 25.72
N SER A 380 -15.82 6.16 25.56
CA SER A 380 -15.04 5.03 25.07
C SER A 380 -14.58 5.25 23.63
N PHE A 381 -15.45 5.78 22.76
CA PHE A 381 -15.11 6.11 21.38
C PHE A 381 -13.97 7.12 21.29
N LEU A 382 -14.02 8.22 22.05
CA LEU A 382 -12.95 9.22 22.09
C LEU A 382 -11.64 8.63 22.62
N ALA A 383 -11.70 7.83 23.68
CA ALA A 383 -10.51 7.21 24.26
C ALA A 383 -9.85 6.18 23.32
N ILE A 384 -10.65 5.29 22.72
CA ILE A 384 -10.17 4.30 21.74
C ILE A 384 -9.60 5.02 20.52
N SER A 385 -10.30 6.02 19.98
CA SER A 385 -9.82 6.78 18.81
C SER A 385 -8.48 7.46 19.08
N PHE A 386 -8.29 8.00 20.29
CA PHE A 386 -7.02 8.60 20.69
C PHE A 386 -5.90 7.56 20.73
N VAL A 387 -6.11 6.42 21.40
CA VAL A 387 -5.10 5.36 21.47
C VAL A 387 -4.84 4.74 20.08
N ALA A 388 -5.86 4.58 19.24
CA ALA A 388 -5.70 4.12 17.86
C ALA A 388 -4.88 5.10 17.02
N SER A 389 -5.05 6.41 17.20
CA SER A 389 -4.29 7.44 16.47
C SER A 389 -2.80 7.45 16.79
N LEU A 390 -2.38 6.95 17.95
CA LEU A 390 -0.95 6.76 18.27
C LEU A 390 -0.26 5.79 17.29
N HIS A 391 -1.03 4.91 16.64
CA HIS A 391 -0.52 4.00 15.63
C HIS A 391 0.08 4.75 14.43
N THR A 392 -0.35 5.99 14.16
CA THR A 392 0.26 6.85 13.14
C THR A 392 1.75 7.07 13.38
N ALA A 393 2.14 7.31 14.63
CA ALA A 393 3.55 7.48 14.98
C ALA A 393 4.31 6.15 14.84
N VAL A 394 3.69 5.03 15.25
CA VAL A 394 4.28 3.69 15.10
C VAL A 394 4.51 3.36 13.63
N ALA A 395 3.48 3.46 12.78
CA ALA A 395 3.55 3.14 11.36
C ALA A 395 4.56 4.04 10.63
N GLY A 396 4.53 5.36 10.88
CA GLY A 396 5.45 6.30 10.26
C GLY A 396 6.90 6.09 10.68
N LEU A 397 7.17 5.94 11.97
CA LEU A 397 8.53 5.70 12.47
C LEU A 397 9.05 4.32 12.08
N LEU A 398 8.20 3.28 12.04
CA LEU A 398 8.61 1.95 11.59
C LEU A 398 9.08 2.00 10.14
N MET A 399 8.27 2.59 9.25
CA MET A 399 8.62 2.79 7.84
C MET A 399 9.93 3.59 7.70
N ALA A 400 10.02 4.74 8.37
CA ALA A 400 11.19 5.62 8.29
C ALA A 400 12.45 5.06 8.95
N SER A 401 12.30 4.11 9.88
CA SER A 401 13.41 3.43 10.55
C SER A 401 13.92 2.25 9.74
N LEU A 402 13.05 1.47 9.11
CA LEU A 402 13.42 0.27 8.38
C LEU A 402 13.95 0.57 6.98
N ALA A 403 13.38 1.54 6.28
CA ALA A 403 13.77 1.91 4.92
C ALA A 403 14.89 2.96 4.91
N ALA A 404 15.87 2.76 4.02
CA ALA A 404 16.93 3.74 3.78
C ALA A 404 16.51 4.86 2.82
N ASN A 405 15.60 4.55 1.89
CA ASN A 405 15.13 5.42 0.81
C ASN A 405 13.62 5.23 0.58
N THR A 406 13.03 6.09 -0.24
CA THR A 406 11.61 6.10 -0.56
C THR A 406 11.17 4.84 -1.32
N VAL A 407 12.06 4.20 -2.10
CA VAL A 407 11.80 2.93 -2.80
C VAL A 407 11.64 1.78 -1.82
N GLU A 408 12.59 1.61 -0.91
CA GLU A 408 12.51 0.67 0.20
C GLU A 408 11.29 0.97 1.07
N GLY A 409 10.95 2.25 1.25
CA GLY A 409 9.74 2.69 1.92
C GLY A 409 8.48 2.09 1.29
N VAL A 410 8.36 2.09 -0.05
CA VAL A 410 7.23 1.46 -0.76
C VAL A 410 7.14 -0.03 -0.43
N ALA A 411 8.26 -0.74 -0.37
CA ALA A 411 8.27 -2.14 0.00
C ALA A 411 7.83 -2.33 1.46
N VAL A 412 8.45 -1.62 2.41
CA VAL A 412 8.11 -1.71 3.85
C VAL A 412 6.63 -1.36 4.11
N SER A 413 6.05 -0.45 3.33
CA SER A 413 4.63 -0.07 3.48
C SER A 413 3.66 -1.25 3.37
N LYS A 414 4.05 -2.34 2.67
CA LYS A 414 3.24 -3.57 2.54
C LYS A 414 3.03 -4.29 3.86
N LEU A 415 3.95 -4.13 4.81
CA LEU A 415 3.84 -4.73 6.14
C LEU A 415 2.86 -3.96 7.03
N LEU A 416 2.60 -2.67 6.74
CA LEU A 416 1.78 -1.81 7.60
C LEU A 416 0.33 -2.30 7.70
N GLY A 417 -0.26 -2.78 6.60
CA GLY A 417 -1.61 -3.33 6.61
C GLY A 417 -1.76 -4.56 7.54
N PHE A 418 -0.75 -5.44 7.55
CA PHE A 418 -0.74 -6.61 8.42
C PHE A 418 -0.59 -6.27 9.91
N LEU A 419 -0.01 -5.11 10.26
CA LEU A 419 0.02 -4.65 11.65
C LEU A 419 -1.39 -4.38 12.20
N ILE A 420 -2.35 -4.03 11.33
CA ILE A 420 -3.73 -3.75 11.68
C ILE A 420 -4.58 -5.01 11.57
N ILE A 421 -4.48 -5.74 10.46
CA ILE A 421 -5.30 -6.92 10.20
C ILE A 421 -4.92 -8.08 11.13
N GLY A 422 -3.63 -8.28 11.40
CA GLY A 422 -3.15 -9.40 12.23
C GLY A 422 -3.76 -9.46 13.63
N PRO A 423 -3.75 -8.36 14.41
CA PRO A 423 -4.37 -8.32 15.73
C PRO A 423 -5.88 -8.54 15.72
N VAL A 424 -6.57 -7.91 14.77
CA VAL A 424 -8.02 -8.03 14.65
C VAL A 424 -8.40 -9.47 14.30
N ALA A 425 -7.70 -10.08 13.34
CA ALA A 425 -7.89 -11.48 13.00
C ALA A 425 -7.57 -12.42 14.18
N ALA A 426 -6.55 -12.10 14.99
CA ALA A 426 -6.25 -12.88 16.19
C ALA A 426 -7.37 -12.79 17.24
N ILE A 427 -8.01 -11.64 17.42
CA ILE A 427 -9.16 -11.49 18.33
C ILE A 427 -10.36 -12.27 17.81
N ALA A 428 -10.64 -12.18 16.50
CA ALA A 428 -11.77 -12.85 15.84
C ALA A 428 -11.66 -14.38 15.85
N LEU A 429 -10.44 -14.91 15.64
CA LEU A 429 -10.23 -16.33 15.32
C LEU A 429 -9.62 -17.13 16.47
N VAL A 430 -9.01 -16.48 17.46
CA VAL A 430 -8.28 -17.15 18.54
C VAL A 430 -8.97 -16.91 19.89
N GLY A 431 -9.33 -17.98 20.58
CA GLY A 431 -9.89 -17.92 21.92
C GLY A 431 -8.92 -17.36 22.96
N GLU A 432 -9.46 -16.79 24.04
CA GLU A 432 -8.67 -16.45 25.22
C GLU A 432 -8.15 -17.72 25.92
N PRO A 433 -6.92 -17.71 26.47
CA PRO A 433 -6.00 -16.59 26.61
C PRO A 433 -5.01 -16.41 25.43
N PHE A 434 -5.05 -17.27 24.41
CA PHE A 434 -4.01 -17.31 23.38
C PHE A 434 -3.99 -16.08 22.47
N GLN A 435 -5.14 -15.42 22.27
CA GLN A 435 -5.18 -14.16 21.50
C GLN A 435 -4.27 -13.06 22.07
N PHE A 436 -3.97 -13.04 23.37
CA PHE A 436 -3.11 -12.03 23.99
C PHE A 436 -1.66 -12.07 23.50
N VAL A 437 -1.22 -13.16 22.84
CA VAL A 437 0.07 -13.20 22.13
C VAL A 437 0.14 -12.14 21.04
N ALA A 438 -0.99 -11.83 20.39
CA ALA A 438 -1.07 -10.75 19.41
C ALA A 438 -0.91 -9.35 20.04
N GLY A 439 -0.88 -9.23 21.38
CA GLY A 439 -0.58 -8.00 22.12
C GLY A 439 0.81 -7.42 21.86
N VAL A 440 1.71 -8.18 21.23
CA VAL A 440 3.00 -7.70 20.69
C VAL A 440 2.81 -6.74 19.51
N LEU A 441 1.66 -6.79 18.84
CA LEU A 441 1.33 -5.87 17.76
C LEU A 441 0.60 -4.66 18.35
N PRO A 442 1.12 -3.43 18.19
CA PRO A 442 0.59 -2.26 18.88
C PRO A 442 -0.93 -1.99 18.72
N PRO A 443 -1.56 -2.26 17.55
CA PRO A 443 -3.00 -2.08 17.40
C PRO A 443 -3.88 -3.00 18.26
N PHE A 444 -3.36 -4.15 18.73
CA PHE A 444 -4.15 -5.17 19.45
C PHE A 444 -4.94 -4.60 20.62
N TRP A 445 -4.31 -3.81 21.47
CA TRP A 445 -4.91 -3.35 22.72
C TRP A 445 -6.08 -2.39 22.49
N ALA A 446 -5.97 -1.49 21.51
CA ALA A 446 -7.07 -0.59 21.16
C ALA A 446 -8.17 -1.31 20.37
N ALA A 447 -7.83 -2.30 19.53
CA ALA A 447 -8.82 -3.16 18.88
C ALA A 447 -9.62 -3.99 19.91
N LYS A 448 -8.94 -4.63 20.86
CA LYS A 448 -9.57 -5.39 21.95
C LYS A 448 -10.44 -4.50 22.84
N ALA A 449 -10.01 -3.27 23.11
CA ALA A 449 -10.84 -2.29 23.83
C ALA A 449 -12.12 -1.95 23.07
N ALA A 450 -12.06 -1.77 21.74
CA ALA A 450 -13.23 -1.50 20.92
C ALA A 450 -14.22 -2.67 20.94
N ILE A 451 -13.72 -3.87 20.68
CA ILE A 451 -14.52 -5.10 20.65
C ILE A 451 -15.13 -5.38 22.04
N ALA A 452 -14.38 -5.18 23.13
CA ALA A 452 -14.88 -5.38 24.49
C ALA A 452 -16.06 -4.44 24.86
N VAL A 453 -16.11 -3.24 24.26
CA VAL A 453 -17.24 -2.31 24.41
C VAL A 453 -18.43 -2.76 23.59
N LEU A 454 -18.20 -3.23 22.36
CA LEU A 454 -19.26 -3.67 21.44
C LEU A 454 -19.93 -4.96 21.94
N ASP A 455 -19.14 -5.93 22.40
CA ASP A 455 -19.61 -7.20 22.98
C ASP A 455 -20.17 -7.05 24.41
N GLY A 456 -19.98 -5.89 25.05
CA GLY A 456 -20.40 -5.66 26.44
C GLY A 456 -19.63 -6.46 27.49
N THR A 457 -18.46 -7.03 27.14
CA THR A 457 -17.62 -7.80 28.08
C THR A 457 -16.87 -6.93 29.09
N GLY A 458 -16.67 -5.65 28.77
CA GLY A 458 -16.03 -4.66 29.64
C GLY A 458 -14.50 -4.82 29.73
N GLY A 459 -13.86 -3.97 30.55
CA GLY A 459 -12.39 -3.97 30.72
C GLY A 459 -11.64 -3.09 29.71
N GLU A 460 -12.37 -2.30 28.92
CA GLU A 460 -11.85 -1.39 27.91
C GLU A 460 -10.81 -0.42 28.48
N TRP A 461 -11.02 0.09 29.70
CA TRP A 461 -10.07 1.01 30.34
C TRP A 461 -8.73 0.35 30.68
N PHE A 462 -8.75 -0.94 31.03
CA PHE A 462 -7.53 -1.71 31.24
C PHE A 462 -6.78 -1.89 29.92
N TYR A 463 -7.47 -2.35 28.87
CA TYR A 463 -6.87 -2.52 27.55
C TYR A 463 -6.32 -1.20 26.99
N LEU A 464 -7.03 -0.09 27.17
CA LEU A 464 -6.57 1.25 26.76
C LEU A 464 -5.34 1.71 27.54
N ALA A 465 -5.29 1.46 28.85
CA ALA A 465 -4.12 1.80 29.67
C ALA A 465 -2.88 1.02 29.23
N VAL A 466 -3.03 -0.30 28.99
CA VAL A 466 -1.95 -1.14 28.46
C VAL A 466 -1.55 -0.69 27.06
N GLY A 467 -2.52 -0.42 26.18
CA GLY A 467 -2.28 0.06 24.82
C GLY A 467 -1.51 1.39 24.78
N LEU A 468 -1.90 2.35 25.61
CA LEU A 468 -1.22 3.64 25.74
C LEU A 468 0.24 3.47 26.19
N ALA A 469 0.46 2.69 27.26
CA ALA A 469 1.80 2.42 27.78
C ALA A 469 2.67 1.68 26.75
N TYR A 470 2.12 0.66 26.10
CA TYR A 470 2.82 -0.13 25.11
C TYR A 470 3.20 0.69 23.88
N GLN A 471 2.28 1.48 23.34
CA GLN A 471 2.56 2.34 22.19
C GLN A 471 3.60 3.42 22.53
N ALA A 472 3.58 3.99 23.73
CA ALA A 472 4.61 4.93 24.16
C ALA A 472 6.01 4.28 24.19
N VAL A 473 6.12 3.04 24.66
CA VAL A 473 7.38 2.27 24.65
C VAL A 473 7.85 2.00 23.22
N VAL A 474 6.95 1.54 22.35
CA VAL A 474 7.27 1.23 20.94
C VAL A 474 7.70 2.49 20.18
N VAL A 475 6.96 3.60 20.32
CA VAL A 475 7.34 4.89 19.73
C VAL A 475 8.69 5.35 20.26
N GLY A 476 8.94 5.25 21.56
CA GLY A 476 10.23 5.60 22.17
C GLY A 476 11.39 4.75 21.63
N ALA A 477 11.18 3.44 21.43
CA ALA A 477 12.17 2.54 20.86
C ALA A 477 12.45 2.87 19.38
N LEU A 478 11.40 3.02 18.56
CA LEU A 478 11.52 3.36 17.14
C LEU A 478 12.15 4.74 16.93
N LEU A 479 11.83 5.72 17.77
CA LEU A 479 12.45 7.04 17.72
C LEU A 479 13.96 6.96 17.97
N ARG A 480 14.41 6.14 18.93
CA ARG A 480 15.85 5.92 19.16
C ARG A 480 16.54 5.27 17.96
N VAL A 481 15.88 4.30 17.32
CA VAL A 481 16.41 3.64 16.10
C VAL A 481 16.50 4.64 14.95
N PHE A 482 15.45 5.43 14.73
CA PHE A 482 15.41 6.46 13.70
C PHE A 482 16.54 7.47 13.86
N LEU A 483 16.73 8.00 15.08
CA LEU A 483 17.76 8.99 15.36
C LEU A 483 19.17 8.44 15.15
N ARG A 484 19.45 7.20 15.56
CA ARG A 484 20.75 6.54 15.35
C ARG A 484 21.10 6.31 13.88
N ARG A 485 20.11 6.21 12.98
CA ARG A 485 20.31 6.05 11.54
C ARG A 485 20.35 7.38 10.78
N ALA A 486 19.87 8.46 11.40
CA ALA A 486 19.84 9.80 10.82
C ALA A 486 21.14 10.59 11.12
N ASP A 487 21.89 10.16 12.13
CA ASP A 487 23.29 10.53 12.38
C ASP A 487 24.22 9.63 11.56
#